data_AF-A0A239IUQ2-F1
#
_entry.id   AF-A0A239IUQ2-F1
#
_cell.length_a   1.000
_cell.length_b   1.000
_cell.length_c   1.000
_cell.angle_alpha   90.00
_cell.angle_beta   90.00
_cell.angle_gamma   90.00
#
_symmetry.space_group_name_H-M   'P 1'
#
loop_
_entity.id
_entity.type
_entity.pdbx_description
1 polymer ?
#
loop_
_entity_poly.entity_id
_entity_poly.type
_entity_poly.pdbx_seq_one_letter_code
_entity_poly.pdbx_strand_id
1 'polypeptide(L)'
;MLGLSYDVVGQTRPAQERWLERPAGYRCFERSVCLGKGAELWQAVAVAVLTWQIKIRSGFRVEPAAGGVKARRGAQYELVARIGPLTVREPVQEVPPAECPIPELPPRGVP
;
A
#
# COMPACT_ATOMS: atom_id res chain seq x y z
N MET A 1 -20.47 2.58 -13.23
CA MET A 1 -19.72 3.28 -12.18
C MET A 1 -19.76 2.38 -10.96
N LEU A 2 -18.71 1.59 -10.73
CA LEU A 2 -18.67 0.61 -9.63
C LEU A 2 -18.53 1.38 -8.31
N GLY A 3 -19.58 1.38 -7.50
CA GLY A 3 -19.52 1.87 -6.13
C GLY A 3 -18.48 1.05 -5.36
N LEU A 4 -17.59 1.74 -4.65
CA LEU A 4 -16.62 1.10 -3.79
C LEU A 4 -17.35 0.28 -2.72
N SER A 5 -16.98 -0.98 -2.54
CA SER A 5 -17.68 -1.89 -1.62
C SER A 5 -17.32 -1.68 -0.14
N TYR A 6 -16.62 -0.58 0.19
CA TYR A 6 -16.16 -0.34 1.56
C TYR A 6 -15.92 1.15 1.89
N ASP A 7 -16.31 1.57 3.09
CA ASP A 7 -16.44 2.96 3.55
C ASP A 7 -15.11 3.69 3.88
N VAL A 8 -13.96 3.09 3.54
CA VAL A 8 -12.64 3.43 4.15
C VAL A 8 -11.64 3.98 3.15
N VAL A 9 -12.08 4.24 1.91
CA VAL A 9 -11.23 4.84 0.89
C VAL A 9 -10.72 6.21 1.36
N GLY A 10 -9.40 6.37 1.39
CA GLY A 10 -8.74 7.61 1.81
C GLY A 10 -8.47 7.76 3.33
N GLN A 11 -8.77 6.77 4.17
CA GLN A 11 -8.55 6.87 5.62
C GLN A 11 -7.12 6.57 6.08
N THR A 12 -6.18 6.26 5.18
CA THR A 12 -4.75 6.13 5.53
C THR A 12 -4.24 7.47 6.07
N ARG A 13 -3.86 7.51 7.35
CA ARG A 13 -3.31 8.72 8.00
C ARG A 13 -1.82 8.52 8.31
N PRO A 14 -0.92 8.58 7.31
CA PRO A 14 0.49 8.25 7.49
C PRO A 14 1.23 9.16 8.49
N ALA A 15 0.72 10.37 8.73
CA ALA A 15 1.28 11.29 9.74
C ALA A 15 0.89 10.93 11.18
N GLN A 16 -0.10 10.07 11.39
CA GLN A 16 -0.47 9.61 12.73
C GLN A 16 0.39 8.42 13.12
N GLU A 17 1.10 8.56 14.24
CA GLU A 17 1.91 7.48 14.81
C GLU A 17 1.06 6.27 15.24
N ARG A 18 -0.20 6.51 15.62
CA ARG A 18 -1.15 5.46 16.02
C ARG A 18 -2.47 5.62 15.28
N TRP A 19 -2.91 4.56 14.61
CA TRP A 19 -4.18 4.55 13.88
C TRP A 19 -5.27 3.95 14.77
N LEU A 20 -6.20 4.80 15.21
CA LEU A 20 -7.28 4.40 16.12
C LEU A 20 -8.53 3.95 15.38
N GLU A 21 -8.69 4.35 14.12
CA GLU A 21 -9.87 4.03 13.31
C GLU A 21 -9.79 2.57 12.83
N ARG A 22 -10.77 1.77 13.25
CA ARG A 22 -10.94 0.37 12.83
C ARG A 22 -12.33 0.23 12.27
N PRO A 23 -12.48 -0.03 10.97
CA PRO A 23 -13.81 -0.05 10.40
C PRO A 23 -14.56 -1.31 10.84
N ALA A 24 -15.87 -1.14 11.09
CA ALA A 24 -16.69 -2.18 11.68
C ALA A 24 -16.80 -3.41 10.76
N GLY A 25 -16.75 -4.61 11.36
CA GLY A 25 -16.87 -5.88 10.61
C GLY A 25 -15.56 -6.42 10.03
N TYR A 26 -14.44 -5.71 10.16
CA TYR A 26 -13.15 -6.14 9.62
C TYR A 26 -12.15 -6.49 10.73
N ARG A 27 -11.32 -7.50 10.48
CA ARG A 27 -10.19 -7.82 11.35
C ARG A 27 -9.04 -6.85 11.05
N CYS A 28 -8.54 -6.20 12.10
CA CYS A 28 -7.35 -5.36 12.02
C CYS A 28 -6.11 -6.20 12.38
N PHE A 29 -5.06 -6.09 11.57
CA PHE A 29 -3.75 -6.66 11.86
C PHE A 29 -2.71 -5.54 11.78
N GLU A 30 -2.01 -5.32 12.90
CA GLU A 30 -0.94 -4.32 13.01
C GLU A 30 0.25 -4.95 13.74
N ARG A 31 1.45 -4.77 13.20
CA ARG A 31 2.69 -5.19 13.85
C ARG A 31 3.79 -4.19 13.54
N SER A 32 4.44 -3.71 14.60
CA SER A 32 5.54 -2.76 14.52
C SER A 32 6.80 -3.35 15.14
N VAL A 33 7.95 -3.08 14.53
CA VAL A 33 9.27 -3.48 15.03
C VAL A 33 10.26 -2.36 14.82
N CYS A 34 11.05 -2.05 15.85
CA CYS A 34 12.14 -1.08 15.75
C CYS A 34 13.32 -1.72 15.02
N LEU A 35 13.74 -1.15 13.89
CA LEU A 35 14.90 -1.62 13.13
C LEU A 35 16.23 -1.09 13.69
N GLY A 36 16.20 0.00 14.45
CA GLY A 36 17.37 0.69 14.99
C GLY A 36 17.28 2.20 14.80
N LYS A 37 18.42 2.89 14.91
CA LYS A 37 18.55 4.35 14.80
C LYS A 37 19.80 4.71 13.99
N GLY A 38 19.84 5.92 13.44
CA GLY A 38 21.01 6.46 12.72
C GLY A 38 20.80 6.64 11.22
N ALA A 39 21.65 7.47 10.62
CA ALA A 39 21.52 7.87 9.22
C ALA A 39 21.86 6.71 8.26
N GLU A 40 22.86 5.88 8.57
CA GLU A 40 23.22 4.75 7.70
C GLU A 40 22.08 3.75 7.59
N LEU A 41 21.46 3.40 8.72
CA LEU A 41 20.32 2.50 8.74
C LEU A 41 19.13 3.12 7.99
N TRP A 42 18.85 4.41 8.19
CA TRP A 42 17.81 5.11 7.46
C TRP A 42 18.00 5.01 5.95
N GLN A 43 19.21 5.28 5.46
CA GLN A 43 19.51 5.19 4.03
C GLN A 43 19.36 3.76 3.50
N ALA A 44 19.86 2.76 4.24
CA ALA A 44 19.71 1.36 3.86
C ALA A 44 18.23 0.93 3.77
N VAL A 45 17.42 1.33 4.75
CA VAL A 45 15.98 1.04 4.77
C VAL A 45 15.26 1.79 3.65
N ALA A 46 15.56 3.06 3.43
CA ALA A 46 14.98 3.85 2.34
C ALA A 46 15.29 3.21 0.97
N VAL A 47 16.52 2.77 0.75
CA VAL A 47 16.91 2.03 -0.47
C VAL A 47 16.12 0.72 -0.57
N ALA A 48 16.04 -0.07 0.49
CA ALA A 48 15.29 -1.32 0.50
C ALA A 48 13.80 -1.13 0.18
N VAL A 49 13.17 -0.10 0.76
CA VAL A 49 11.77 0.27 0.48
C VAL A 49 11.60 0.69 -0.98
N LEU A 50 12.43 1.64 -1.46
CA LEU A 50 12.35 2.16 -2.83
C LEU A 50 12.73 1.12 -3.90
N THR A 51 13.34 0.00 -3.52
CA THR A 51 13.67 -1.12 -4.41
C THR A 51 12.85 -2.37 -4.12
N TRP A 52 11.70 -2.21 -3.45
CA TRP A 52 10.68 -3.23 -3.19
C TRP A 52 11.16 -4.45 -2.40
N GLN A 53 12.27 -4.36 -1.69
CA GLN A 53 12.88 -5.52 -1.02
C GLN A 53 11.94 -6.16 0.01
N ILE A 54 11.05 -5.37 0.63
CA ILE A 54 10.03 -5.89 1.56
C ILE A 54 9.05 -6.82 0.83
N LYS A 55 8.47 -6.36 -0.28
CA LYS A 55 7.53 -7.16 -1.08
C LYS A 55 8.23 -8.38 -1.68
N ILE A 56 9.43 -8.20 -2.23
CA ILE A 56 10.21 -9.27 -2.84
C ILE A 56 10.52 -10.37 -1.85
N ARG A 57 11.04 -10.03 -0.67
CA ARG A 57 11.35 -11.01 0.40
C ARG A 57 10.10 -11.66 1.00
N SER A 58 8.93 -11.05 0.80
CA SER A 58 7.63 -11.63 1.16
C SER A 58 7.06 -12.56 0.06
N GLY A 59 7.81 -12.82 -1.01
CA GLY A 59 7.44 -13.75 -2.08
C GLY A 59 6.77 -13.09 -3.30
N PHE A 60 6.72 -11.77 -3.37
CA PHE A 60 6.21 -11.06 -4.55
C PHE A 60 7.29 -10.89 -5.61
N ARG A 61 6.88 -10.86 -6.88
CA ARG A 61 7.66 -10.30 -7.98
C ARG A 61 7.13 -8.90 -8.28
N VAL A 62 8.04 -7.98 -8.62
CA VAL A 62 7.68 -6.63 -9.08
C VAL A 62 8.02 -6.53 -10.56
N GLU A 63 7.01 -6.35 -11.38
CA GLU A 63 7.13 -6.20 -12.82
C GLU A 63 6.91 -4.71 -13.17
N PRO A 64 7.94 -3.99 -13.64
CA PRO A 64 7.79 -2.58 -13.99
C PRO A 64 7.12 -2.41 -15.36
N ALA A 65 6.17 -1.47 -15.48
CA ALA A 65 5.57 -1.14 -16.78
C ALA A 65 6.55 -0.36 -17.68
N ALA A 66 7.39 0.51 -17.09
CA ALA A 66 8.51 1.20 -17.73
C ALA A 66 9.47 1.79 -16.67
N GLY A 67 10.78 1.85 -16.95
CA GLY A 67 11.73 2.63 -16.13
C GLY A 67 12.45 1.88 -14.99
N GLY A 68 12.41 0.55 -14.98
CA GLY A 68 13.17 -0.29 -14.04
C GLY A 68 12.47 -0.54 -12.70
N VAL A 69 13.14 -1.29 -11.82
CA VAL A 69 12.51 -1.80 -10.58
C VAL A 69 12.49 -0.80 -9.43
N LYS A 70 13.17 0.34 -9.50
CA LYS A 70 13.11 1.34 -8.42
C LYS A 70 11.77 2.08 -8.48
N ALA A 71 11.09 2.20 -7.34
CA ALA A 71 9.86 2.97 -7.18
C ALA A 71 10.09 4.43 -7.59
N ARG A 72 9.21 4.93 -8.45
CA ARG A 72 9.21 6.30 -8.97
C ARG A 72 7.79 6.85 -8.93
N ARG A 73 7.67 8.13 -8.61
CA ARG A 73 6.38 8.83 -8.59
C ARG A 73 5.72 8.73 -9.98
N GLY A 74 4.41 8.44 -10.00
CA GLY A 74 3.63 8.32 -11.23
C GLY A 74 3.92 7.06 -12.06
N ALA A 75 4.89 6.24 -11.67
CA ALA A 75 5.16 4.99 -12.36
C ALA A 75 4.14 3.91 -11.97
N GLN A 76 3.94 2.98 -12.90
CA GLN A 76 3.05 1.86 -12.76
C GLN A 76 3.85 0.56 -12.63
N TYR A 77 3.39 -0.30 -11.74
CA TYR A 77 4.00 -1.59 -11.44
C TYR A 77 2.91 -2.65 -11.33
N GLU A 78 3.29 -3.90 -11.59
CA GLU A 78 2.46 -5.06 -11.27
C GLU A 78 3.15 -5.88 -10.18
N LEU A 79 2.47 -6.08 -9.05
CA LEU A 79 2.91 -6.99 -8.00
C LEU A 79 2.29 -8.36 -8.24
N VAL A 80 3.14 -9.38 -8.36
CA VAL A 80 2.70 -10.76 -8.62
C VAL A 80 3.09 -11.65 -7.46
N ALA A 81 2.11 -12.27 -6.82
CA ALA A 81 2.33 -13.31 -5.80
C ALA A 81 1.81 -14.66 -6.31
N ARG A 82 2.55 -15.73 -5.98
CA ARG A 82 2.14 -17.12 -6.26
C ARG A 82 2.02 -17.90 -4.97
N ILE A 83 0.86 -18.50 -4.74
CA ILE A 83 0.57 -19.31 -3.55
C ILE A 83 0.00 -20.64 -4.05
N GLY A 84 0.88 -21.64 -4.18
CA GLY A 84 0.52 -22.91 -4.82
C GLY A 84 0.01 -22.69 -6.25
N PRO A 85 -1.20 -23.17 -6.61
CA PRO A 85 -1.76 -22.97 -7.95
C PRO A 85 -2.33 -21.56 -8.17
N LEU A 86 -2.43 -20.73 -7.13
CA LEU A 86 -3.05 -19.40 -7.21
C LEU A 86 -2.01 -18.34 -7.59
N THR A 87 -2.38 -17.46 -8.52
CA THR A 87 -1.61 -16.26 -8.87
C THR A 87 -2.46 -15.02 -8.59
N VAL A 88 -1.92 -14.12 -7.78
CA VAL A 88 -2.52 -12.80 -7.51
C VAL A 88 -1.71 -11.75 -8.26
N ARG A 89 -2.40 -10.89 -9.00
CA ARG A 89 -1.84 -9.76 -9.75
C ARG A 89 -2.48 -8.48 -9.22
N GLU A 90 -1.66 -7.62 -8.66
CA GLU A 90 -2.09 -6.35 -8.07
C GLU A 90 -1.46 -5.19 -8.88
N PRO A 91 -2.26 -4.40 -9.60
CA PRO A 91 -1.77 -3.19 -10.24
C PRO A 91 -1.50 -2.13 -9.18
N VAL A 92 -0.29 -1.55 -9.22
CA VAL A 92 0.15 -0.51 -8.31
C VAL A 92 0.49 0.75 -9.10
N GLN A 93 -0.11 1.86 -8.69
CA GLN A 93 0.21 3.18 -9.19
C GLN A 93 0.64 4.06 -8.02
N GLU A 94 1.82 4.68 -8.16
CA GLU A 94 2.23 5.73 -7.25
C GLU A 94 1.42 7.00 -7.53
N VAL A 95 0.49 7.33 -6.63
CA VAL A 95 -0.29 8.56 -6.66
C VAL A 95 0.18 9.51 -5.56
N PRO A 96 0.30 10.82 -5.84
CA PRO A 96 0.64 11.78 -4.80
C PRO A 96 -0.47 11.84 -3.73
N PRO A 97 -0.14 12.12 -2.46
CA PRO A 97 -1.08 12.03 -1.33
C PRO A 97 -2.36 12.87 -1.44
N ALA A 98 -2.36 13.91 -2.27
CA ALA A 98 -3.48 14.85 -2.41
C ALA A 98 -4.43 14.54 -3.58
N GLU A 99 -4.09 13.56 -4.43
CA GLU A 99 -4.65 13.48 -5.79
C GLU A 99 -5.46 12.22 -6.06
N CYS A 100 -5.64 11.34 -5.06
CA CYS A 100 -6.66 10.30 -5.15
C CYS A 100 -8.01 10.96 -4.83
N PRO A 101 -8.91 11.19 -5.81
CA PRO A 101 -10.23 11.71 -5.51
C PRO A 101 -10.96 10.62 -4.72
N ILE A 102 -11.31 10.91 -3.47
CA ILE A 102 -12.22 10.05 -2.71
C ILE A 102 -13.58 10.17 -3.42
N PRO A 103 -14.13 9.10 -4.01
CA PRO A 103 -15.46 9.17 -4.59
C PRO A 103 -16.45 9.51 -3.48
N GLU A 104 -17.28 10.52 -3.70
CA GLU A 104 -18.29 10.94 -2.73
C GLU A 104 -19.20 9.75 -2.41
N LEU A 105 -19.21 9.33 -1.14
CA LEU A 105 -20.05 8.20 -0.70
C LEU A 105 -21.52 8.60 -0.83
N PRO A 106 -22.40 7.74 -1.36
CA PRO A 106 -23.84 8.00 -1.30
C PRO A 106 -24.28 8.16 0.17
N PRO A 107 -25.26 9.04 0.45
CA PRO A 107 -25.74 9.25 1.81
C PRO A 107 -26.18 7.91 2.40
N ARG A 108 -25.75 7.63 3.65
CA ARG A 108 -26.09 6.40 4.35
C ARG A 108 -27.61 6.21 4.32
N GLY A 109 -28.07 5.10 3.75
CA GLY A 109 -29.39 4.57 4.08
C GLY A 109 -29.37 4.21 5.55
N VAL A 110 -30.10 4.97 6.37
CA VAL A 110 -30.37 4.62 7.76
C VAL A 110 -31.30 3.39 7.74
N PRO A 111 -31.04 2.34 8.55
CA PRO A 111 -31.98 1.24 8.71
C PRO A 111 -33.30 1.70 9.34
#